data_AF-A0A9D9N3S6-F1
#
_entry.id   AF-A0A9D9N3S6-F1
#
_cell.length_a   1.000
_cell.length_b   1.000
_cell.length_c   1.000
_cell.angle_alpha   90.00
_cell.angle_beta   90.00
_cell.angle_gamma   90.00
#
_symmetry.space_group_name_H-M   'P 1'
#
loop_
_entity.id
_entity.type
_entity.pdbx_description
1 polymer ?
#
loop_
_entity_poly.entity_id
_entity_poly.type
_entity_poly.pdbx_seq_one_letter_code
_entity_poly.pdbx_strand_id
1 'polypeptide(L)'
;MKNYTLKIGDKSENGQITIIDEDRLCYLVKSNSKGAIGLRTISKSLLKEFYNLLILQPDITANEARNELSGKSEIDKFEYGYASTLMQMAQMMLTSSHSTDSSVINRNPHSSRQVIYYGAPGTGKSHKIKEILAGQNIQKENIFRTTFHPDSDYSTFVGAYKPTRGKKPLYGLNGSTTIRMKEGDKMLEEETITYNFIPQAFLNAYIRSYQTTDNVYLIIEEINRGNCAQIFGDLFQLLDRDEEGKSEYTIKADTDLKAYLEETLGTNNEGIKDGEICLPSNLYIYATMNTSDQSLFPIDSAFKRRWDWEYEPIKYKNTDWVIDINGEKFSWVSFQRIVNSRILASTNSEDKMLGDFFVNPHDKTITDKLFLNKVLFYLWNDVCKDGEGEIFKTSEDKEVSFSELYGNEGTQTLIKMMEYLGVEKVANVNNTDPRTLEEEEENNNENSPKKQPKYSINGSTEKYSTPASVKHIIEDFAQQHEDMSAEEMVKLWNEISERNNCLVASWEPSPNDNQRFADKRRAKITWGDKSVWVTTGWTEELFLPFIRNVKDKFGIIIEKTE
;
A
#
# COMPACT_ATOMS: atom_id res chain seq x y z
N MET A 1 -20.35 -22.95 -1.56
CA MET A 1 -19.78 -22.99 -2.92
C MET A 1 -18.73 -24.08 -2.96
N LYS A 2 -18.73 -24.94 -3.98
CA LYS A 2 -17.62 -25.88 -4.19
C LYS A 2 -16.42 -25.05 -4.68
N ASN A 3 -15.32 -25.04 -3.94
CA ASN A 3 -14.10 -24.35 -4.36
C ASN A 3 -13.42 -25.18 -5.45
N TYR A 4 -13.60 -24.77 -6.71
CA TYR A 4 -12.86 -25.34 -7.84
C TYR A 4 -11.60 -24.50 -8.08
N THR A 5 -10.47 -25.18 -8.30
CA THR A 5 -9.16 -24.58 -8.59
C THR A 5 -8.57 -25.33 -9.78
N LEU A 6 -8.10 -24.59 -10.79
CA LEU A 6 -7.35 -25.16 -11.92
C LEU A 6 -5.96 -25.56 -11.44
N LYS A 7 -5.47 -26.71 -11.90
CA LYS A 7 -4.15 -27.24 -11.57
C LYS A 7 -3.24 -27.25 -12.79
N ILE A 8 -1.94 -27.27 -12.53
CA ILE A 8 -0.92 -27.50 -13.56
C ILE A 8 -1.23 -28.80 -14.31
N GLY A 9 -1.29 -28.73 -15.64
CA GLY A 9 -1.63 -29.86 -16.52
C GLY A 9 -3.09 -29.88 -17.00
N ASP A 10 -3.99 -29.10 -16.39
CA ASP A 10 -5.39 -29.02 -16.84
C ASP A 10 -5.51 -28.43 -18.25
N LYS A 11 -6.47 -28.94 -19.03
CA LYS A 11 -6.70 -28.56 -20.43
C LYS A 11 -8.14 -28.13 -20.67
N SER A 12 -8.34 -27.15 -21.55
CA SER A 12 -9.68 -26.82 -22.05
C SER A 12 -10.29 -28.00 -22.81
N GLU A 13 -11.62 -28.09 -22.86
CA GLU A 13 -12.33 -29.19 -23.53
C GLU A 13 -11.91 -29.34 -25.01
N ASN A 14 -11.63 -28.23 -25.67
CA ASN A 14 -11.17 -28.18 -27.06
C ASN A 14 -9.64 -28.34 -27.22
N GLY A 15 -8.90 -28.52 -26.12
CA GLY A 15 -7.44 -28.71 -26.09
C GLY A 15 -6.61 -27.48 -26.47
N GLN A 16 -7.22 -26.31 -26.67
CA GLN A 16 -6.53 -25.09 -27.10
C GLN A 16 -5.74 -24.42 -25.98
N ILE A 17 -6.16 -24.59 -24.73
CA ILE A 17 -5.55 -23.99 -23.55
C ILE A 17 -5.00 -25.09 -22.63
N THR A 18 -3.80 -24.89 -22.10
CA THR A 18 -3.22 -25.76 -21.06
C THR A 18 -2.55 -24.92 -19.98
N ILE A 19 -2.79 -25.26 -18.71
CA ILE A 19 -2.09 -24.66 -17.57
C ILE A 19 -0.70 -25.27 -17.49
N ILE A 20 0.32 -24.45 -17.72
CA ILE A 20 1.73 -24.89 -17.73
C ILE A 20 2.38 -24.63 -16.38
N ASP A 21 1.95 -23.58 -15.69
CA ASP A 21 2.42 -23.21 -14.37
C ASP A 21 1.36 -22.38 -13.62
N GLU A 22 1.41 -22.38 -12.31
CA GLU A 22 0.50 -21.66 -11.41
C GLU A 22 1.30 -20.87 -10.36
N ASP A 23 1.51 -19.57 -10.61
CA ASP A 23 2.05 -18.62 -9.65
C ASP A 23 0.97 -18.24 -8.61
N ARG A 24 1.34 -17.65 -7.48
CA ARG A 24 0.42 -17.20 -6.41
C ARG A 24 -0.62 -16.19 -6.91
N LEU A 25 -0.28 -15.39 -7.92
CA LEU A 25 -1.14 -14.33 -8.45
C LEU A 25 -1.69 -14.63 -9.87
N CYS A 26 -1.01 -15.47 -10.66
CA CYS A 26 -1.33 -15.68 -12.07
C CYS A 26 -1.17 -17.14 -12.51
N TYR A 27 -1.80 -17.50 -13.62
CA TYR A 27 -1.53 -18.72 -14.38
C TYR A 27 -0.62 -18.41 -15.57
N LEU A 28 0.36 -19.27 -15.84
CA LEU A 28 1.04 -19.31 -17.14
C LEU A 28 0.32 -20.28 -18.06
N VAL A 29 -0.17 -19.76 -19.18
CA VAL A 29 -1.11 -20.44 -20.04
C VAL A 29 -0.54 -20.58 -21.44
N LYS A 30 -0.52 -21.81 -21.95
CA LYS A 30 -0.19 -22.08 -23.35
C LYS A 30 -1.47 -22.08 -24.18
N SER A 31 -1.51 -21.22 -25.19
CA SER A 31 -2.60 -21.12 -26.17
C SER A 31 -2.16 -21.65 -27.53
N ASN A 32 -2.90 -22.63 -28.04
CA ASN A 32 -2.72 -23.22 -29.36
C ASN A 32 -3.96 -22.88 -30.20
N SER A 33 -3.87 -21.82 -31.01
CA SER A 33 -4.99 -21.34 -31.83
C SER A 33 -4.55 -21.12 -33.26
N LYS A 34 -5.34 -21.63 -34.23
CA LYS A 34 -5.11 -21.49 -35.68
C LYS A 34 -3.68 -21.82 -36.13
N GLY A 35 -3.03 -22.81 -35.51
CA GLY A 35 -1.67 -23.24 -35.85
C GLY A 35 -0.54 -22.42 -35.23
N ALA A 36 -0.84 -21.38 -34.45
CA ALA A 36 0.15 -20.62 -33.69
C ALA A 36 0.14 -21.02 -32.20
N ILE A 37 1.33 -21.05 -31.59
CA ILE A 37 1.54 -21.32 -30.17
C ILE A 37 1.95 -19.99 -29.51
N GLY A 38 1.21 -19.57 -28.49
CA GLY A 38 1.56 -18.39 -27.67
C GLY A 38 1.49 -18.69 -26.18
N LEU A 39 2.46 -18.20 -25.42
CA LEU A 39 2.43 -18.22 -23.95
C LEU A 39 1.87 -16.89 -23.44
N ARG A 40 1.00 -16.96 -22.42
CA ARG A 40 0.35 -15.78 -21.82
C ARG A 40 0.28 -15.94 -20.30
N THR A 41 0.41 -14.83 -19.58
CA THR A 41 0.17 -14.77 -18.14
C THR A 41 -1.24 -14.25 -17.90
N ILE A 42 -2.03 -14.96 -17.09
CA ILE A 42 -3.43 -14.64 -16.80
C ILE A 42 -3.62 -14.52 -15.28
N SER A 43 -4.03 -13.36 -14.78
CA SER A 43 -4.30 -13.16 -13.35
C SER A 43 -5.43 -14.05 -12.84
N LYS A 44 -5.26 -14.60 -11.63
CA LYS A 44 -6.31 -15.38 -10.95
C LYS A 44 -7.51 -14.51 -10.57
N SER A 45 -7.31 -13.24 -10.25
CA SER A 45 -8.41 -12.31 -9.93
C SER A 45 -9.26 -12.03 -11.17
N LEU A 46 -8.63 -11.76 -12.32
CA LEU A 46 -9.32 -11.59 -13.61
C LEU A 46 -10.10 -12.84 -14.02
N LEU A 47 -9.48 -14.03 -13.88
CA LEU A 47 -10.15 -15.28 -14.17
C LEU A 47 -11.39 -15.46 -13.28
N LYS A 48 -11.28 -15.11 -12.00
CA LYS A 48 -12.39 -15.19 -11.05
C LYS A 48 -13.55 -14.27 -11.42
N GLU A 49 -13.29 -13.07 -11.94
CA GLU A 49 -14.34 -12.16 -12.42
C GLU A 49 -15.07 -12.74 -13.63
N PHE A 50 -14.34 -13.29 -14.61
CA PHE A 50 -14.94 -13.99 -15.75
C PHE A 50 -15.76 -15.20 -15.32
N TYR A 51 -15.24 -16.00 -14.39
CA TYR A 51 -15.94 -17.17 -13.84
C TYR A 51 -17.23 -16.77 -13.13
N ASN A 52 -17.19 -15.74 -12.27
CA ASN A 52 -18.36 -15.25 -11.57
C ASN A 52 -19.42 -14.71 -12.54
N LEU A 53 -19.00 -13.96 -13.57
CA LEU A 53 -19.93 -13.46 -14.59
C LEU A 53 -20.54 -14.60 -15.40
N LEU A 54 -19.75 -15.61 -15.77
CA LEU A 54 -20.21 -16.79 -16.50
C LEU A 54 -21.21 -17.64 -15.70
N ILE A 55 -21.08 -17.70 -14.37
CA ILE A 55 -22.10 -18.33 -13.51
C ILE A 55 -23.43 -17.59 -13.59
N LEU A 56 -23.38 -16.25 -13.59
CA LEU A 56 -24.58 -15.40 -13.61
C LEU A 56 -25.22 -15.33 -15.00
N GLN A 57 -24.40 -15.39 -16.05
CA GLN A 57 -24.81 -15.33 -17.46
C GLN A 57 -24.11 -16.46 -18.26
N PRO A 58 -24.67 -17.68 -18.30
CA PRO A 58 -24.02 -18.84 -18.93
C PRO A 58 -23.74 -18.70 -20.43
N ASP A 59 -24.52 -17.89 -21.14
CA ASP A 59 -24.45 -17.73 -22.59
C ASP A 59 -23.61 -16.52 -23.05
N ILE A 60 -22.96 -15.82 -22.12
CA ILE A 60 -22.20 -14.60 -22.43
C ILE A 60 -20.97 -14.90 -23.30
N THR A 61 -20.76 -14.13 -24.36
CA THR A 61 -19.55 -14.27 -25.19
C THR A 61 -18.33 -13.62 -24.53
N ALA A 62 -17.13 -14.01 -24.95
CA ALA A 62 -15.89 -13.42 -24.42
C ALA A 62 -15.83 -11.88 -24.59
N ASN A 63 -16.29 -11.35 -25.71
CA ASN A 63 -16.27 -9.91 -25.98
C ASN A 63 -17.33 -9.16 -25.17
N GLU A 64 -18.51 -9.76 -24.98
CA GLU A 64 -19.56 -9.20 -24.12
C GLU A 64 -19.12 -9.19 -22.66
N ALA A 65 -18.54 -10.28 -22.16
CA ALA A 65 -17.98 -10.37 -20.82
C ALA A 65 -16.90 -9.32 -20.58
N ARG A 66 -16.00 -9.14 -21.57
CA ARG A 66 -15.01 -8.05 -21.53
C ARG A 66 -15.68 -6.68 -21.43
N ASN A 67 -16.64 -6.39 -22.29
CA ASN A 67 -17.30 -5.07 -22.29
C ASN A 67 -18.10 -4.84 -21.02
N GLU A 68 -18.67 -5.90 -20.44
CA GLU A 68 -19.46 -5.82 -19.22
C GLU A 68 -18.58 -5.65 -17.97
N LEU A 69 -17.40 -6.27 -17.92
CA LEU A 69 -16.47 -6.17 -16.79
C LEU A 69 -15.53 -4.95 -16.90
N SER A 70 -15.20 -4.53 -18.12
CA SER A 70 -14.28 -3.43 -18.36
C SER A 70 -14.81 -2.12 -17.75
N GLY A 71 -14.06 -1.56 -16.81
CA GLY A 71 -14.43 -0.34 -16.09
C GLY A 71 -15.41 -0.52 -14.93
N LYS A 72 -15.74 -1.76 -14.55
CA LYS A 72 -16.53 -2.08 -13.34
C LYS A 72 -15.69 -2.61 -12.17
N SER A 73 -14.46 -3.06 -12.44
CA SER A 73 -13.47 -3.49 -11.45
C SER A 73 -12.32 -2.48 -11.35
N GLU A 74 -11.61 -2.44 -10.22
CA GLU A 74 -10.33 -1.72 -10.08
C GLU A 74 -9.18 -2.33 -10.91
N ILE A 75 -9.41 -3.47 -11.58
CA ILE A 75 -8.45 -4.12 -12.47
C ILE A 75 -8.37 -3.38 -13.82
N ASP A 76 -7.15 -3.08 -14.27
CA ASP A 76 -6.82 -2.23 -15.43
C ASP A 76 -7.53 -2.68 -16.74
N LYS A 77 -8.06 -1.70 -17.48
CA LYS A 77 -8.72 -1.87 -18.79
C LYS A 77 -7.83 -2.57 -19.84
N PHE A 78 -6.51 -2.49 -19.74
CA PHE A 78 -5.58 -3.16 -20.67
C PHE A 78 -5.51 -4.68 -20.47
N GLU A 79 -5.79 -5.21 -19.28
CA GLU A 79 -5.64 -6.64 -18.98
C GLU A 79 -6.78 -7.51 -19.53
N TYR A 80 -7.92 -6.90 -19.85
CA TYR A 80 -9.03 -7.55 -20.54
C TYR A 80 -8.76 -7.88 -22.03
N GLY A 81 -7.55 -7.56 -22.53
CA GLY A 81 -7.09 -7.90 -23.87
C GLY A 81 -7.16 -9.39 -24.23
N TYR A 82 -7.27 -10.27 -23.24
CA TYR A 82 -7.24 -11.73 -23.38
C TYR A 82 -8.58 -12.42 -23.10
N ALA A 83 -9.69 -11.72 -23.36
CA ALA A 83 -11.05 -12.18 -23.03
C ALA A 83 -11.39 -13.61 -23.50
N SER A 84 -10.92 -14.02 -24.68
CA SER A 84 -11.14 -15.38 -25.19
C SER A 84 -10.43 -16.46 -24.38
N THR A 85 -9.23 -16.19 -23.88
CA THR A 85 -8.47 -17.09 -23.01
C THR A 85 -9.11 -17.17 -21.63
N LEU A 86 -9.50 -16.03 -21.06
CA LEU A 86 -10.18 -15.94 -19.77
C LEU A 86 -11.51 -16.70 -19.78
N MET A 87 -12.29 -16.56 -20.84
CA MET A 87 -13.55 -17.29 -21.01
C MET A 87 -13.35 -18.81 -21.05
N GLN A 88 -12.35 -19.29 -21.80
CA GLN A 88 -12.05 -20.74 -21.85
C GLN A 88 -11.60 -21.28 -20.49
N MET A 89 -10.77 -20.53 -19.76
CA MET A 89 -10.34 -20.93 -18.42
C MET A 89 -11.49 -20.93 -17.41
N ALA A 90 -12.43 -19.98 -17.51
CA ALA A 90 -13.63 -19.97 -16.66
C ALA A 90 -14.52 -21.21 -16.93
N GLN A 91 -14.65 -21.61 -18.20
CA GLN A 91 -15.35 -22.85 -18.58
C GLN A 91 -14.63 -24.11 -18.08
N MET A 92 -13.29 -24.12 -18.05
CA MET A 92 -12.51 -25.21 -17.45
C MET A 92 -12.87 -25.41 -15.97
N MET A 93 -13.12 -24.32 -15.23
CA MET A 93 -13.52 -24.41 -13.82
C MET A 93 -14.93 -24.95 -13.61
N LEU A 94 -15.83 -24.80 -14.59
CA LEU A 94 -17.18 -25.36 -14.54
C LEU A 94 -17.20 -26.87 -14.83
N THR A 95 -16.25 -27.35 -15.63
CA THR A 95 -16.18 -28.74 -16.13
C THR A 95 -15.36 -29.65 -15.21
N SER A 96 -14.40 -29.10 -14.46
CA SER A 96 -13.53 -29.82 -13.53
C SER A 96 -14.21 -30.09 -12.18
N SER A 97 -15.05 -31.12 -12.11
CA SER A 97 -15.72 -31.56 -10.88
C SER A 97 -15.03 -32.74 -10.19
N HIS A 98 -13.91 -32.49 -9.48
CA HIS A 98 -13.33 -33.45 -8.53
C HIS A 98 -13.28 -32.93 -7.09
N SER A 99 -13.63 -33.82 -6.17
CA SER A 99 -13.86 -33.65 -4.75
C SER A 99 -12.62 -33.22 -3.96
N THR A 100 -12.81 -32.23 -3.08
CA THR A 100 -11.88 -31.80 -2.04
C THR A 100 -11.76 -32.86 -0.94
N ASP A 101 -10.54 -33.27 -0.60
CA ASP A 101 -10.27 -33.94 0.67
C ASP A 101 -9.51 -33.00 1.61
N SER A 102 -9.98 -32.93 2.84
CA SER A 102 -9.65 -31.93 3.84
C SER A 102 -8.62 -32.49 4.81
N SER A 103 -7.36 -32.08 4.68
CA SER A 103 -6.38 -32.24 5.76
C SER A 103 -5.38 -31.08 5.72
N VAL A 104 -5.81 -29.92 6.21
CA VAL A 104 -4.92 -28.79 6.48
C VAL A 104 -4.09 -29.15 7.71
N ILE A 105 -2.95 -29.79 7.46
CA ILE A 105 -1.82 -29.69 8.38
C ILE A 105 -1.32 -28.25 8.26
N ASN A 106 -1.41 -27.53 9.37
CA ASN A 106 -0.96 -26.16 9.56
C ASN A 106 0.58 -26.08 9.32
N ARG A 107 0.99 -25.99 8.05
CA ARG A 107 2.33 -25.54 7.64
C ARG A 107 2.15 -24.13 7.12
N ASN A 108 2.74 -23.15 7.79
CA ASN A 108 2.75 -21.76 7.33
C ASN A 108 3.56 -21.70 6.02
N PRO A 109 2.95 -21.54 4.82
CA PRO A 109 3.67 -21.69 3.56
C PRO A 109 4.42 -20.40 3.23
N HIS A 110 5.75 -20.45 3.36
CA HIS A 110 6.75 -19.51 2.84
C HIS A 110 6.48 -18.01 3.06
N SER A 111 7.10 -17.45 4.12
CA SER A 111 7.45 -16.03 4.11
C SER A 111 8.28 -15.74 2.85
N SER A 112 7.85 -14.76 2.06
CA SER A 112 8.60 -14.38 0.88
C SER A 112 10.05 -14.04 1.22
N ARG A 113 11.00 -14.57 0.45
CA ARG A 113 12.43 -14.31 0.64
C ARG A 113 12.87 -12.98 0.06
N GLN A 114 12.09 -12.43 -0.89
CA GLN A 114 12.35 -11.10 -1.39
C GLN A 114 11.08 -10.33 -1.71
N VAL A 115 10.96 -9.15 -1.10
CA VAL A 115 9.75 -8.32 -1.16
C VAL A 115 10.11 -6.87 -1.46
N ILE A 116 9.42 -6.27 -2.43
CA ILE A 116 9.42 -4.82 -2.66
C ILE A 116 8.15 -4.23 -2.06
N TYR A 117 8.33 -3.45 -1.00
CA TYR A 117 7.27 -2.60 -0.45
C TYR A 117 7.20 -1.32 -1.26
N TYR A 118 6.05 -1.04 -1.87
CA TYR A 118 5.87 0.13 -2.73
C TYR A 118 4.63 0.95 -2.37
N GLY A 119 4.61 2.20 -2.82
CA GLY A 119 3.49 3.12 -2.64
C GLY A 119 3.96 4.56 -2.45
N ALA A 120 3.00 5.44 -2.16
CA ALA A 120 3.23 6.88 -2.06
C ALA A 120 4.26 7.26 -0.97
N PRO A 121 4.89 8.44 -1.08
CA PRO A 121 5.77 8.97 -0.04
C PRO A 121 5.06 9.06 1.32
N GLY A 122 5.72 8.58 2.37
CA GLY A 122 5.18 8.67 3.74
C GLY A 122 4.15 7.61 4.11
N THR A 123 3.90 6.57 3.31
CA THR A 123 2.98 5.47 3.70
C THR A 123 3.52 4.56 4.80
N GLY A 124 4.81 4.65 5.13
CA GLY A 124 5.43 3.88 6.22
C GLY A 124 6.11 2.58 5.79
N LYS A 125 6.49 2.44 4.52
CA LYS A 125 7.23 1.28 3.97
C LYS A 125 8.44 0.85 4.83
N SER A 126 9.36 1.77 5.11
CA SER A 126 10.54 1.47 5.94
C SER A 126 10.17 1.20 7.41
N HIS A 127 9.06 1.78 7.90
CA HIS A 127 8.53 1.49 9.24
C HIS A 127 7.99 0.07 9.34
N LYS A 128 7.26 -0.39 8.32
CA LYS A 128 6.73 -1.75 8.24
C LYS A 128 7.84 -2.80 8.28
N ILE A 129 8.92 -2.59 7.52
CA ILE A 129 10.11 -3.47 7.59
C ILE A 129 10.67 -3.49 9.02
N LYS A 130 10.76 -2.33 9.67
CA LYS A 130 11.24 -2.23 11.05
C LYS A 130 10.34 -3.01 12.03
N GLU A 131 9.02 -2.92 11.88
CA GLU A 131 8.06 -3.69 12.69
C GLU A 131 8.19 -5.20 12.47
N ILE A 132 8.38 -5.64 11.23
CA ILE A 132 8.60 -7.06 10.91
C ILE A 132 9.87 -7.58 11.61
N LEU A 133 10.97 -6.84 11.51
CA LEU A 133 12.25 -7.22 12.12
C LEU A 133 12.16 -7.25 13.66
N ALA A 134 11.47 -6.28 14.26
CA ALA A 134 11.24 -6.23 15.69
C ALA A 134 10.35 -7.39 16.16
N GLY A 135 9.26 -7.69 15.43
CA GLY A 135 8.34 -8.78 15.74
C GLY A 135 9.00 -10.17 15.62
N GLN A 136 10.02 -10.31 14.77
CA GLN A 136 10.81 -11.54 14.63
C GLN A 136 12.05 -11.58 15.54
N ASN A 137 12.30 -10.53 16.33
CA ASN A 137 13.44 -10.41 17.24
C ASN A 137 14.80 -10.66 16.56
N ILE A 138 14.97 -10.12 15.35
CA ILE A 138 16.20 -10.28 14.57
C ILE A 138 17.35 -9.50 15.22
N GLN A 139 18.48 -10.16 15.42
CA GLN A 139 19.69 -9.54 15.97
C GLN A 139 20.24 -8.46 15.02
N LYS A 140 20.74 -7.37 15.58
CA LYS A 140 21.23 -6.22 14.80
C LYS A 140 22.36 -6.59 13.86
N GLU A 141 23.23 -7.52 14.26
CA GLU A 141 24.33 -8.03 13.42
C GLU A 141 23.86 -8.81 12.18
N ASN A 142 22.60 -9.26 12.17
CA ASN A 142 21.99 -9.94 11.03
C ASN A 142 21.19 -8.98 10.13
N ILE A 143 21.21 -7.67 10.40
CA ILE A 143 20.48 -6.66 9.63
C ILE A 143 21.48 -5.76 8.91
N PHE A 144 21.49 -5.87 7.58
CA PHE A 144 22.29 -5.05 6.69
C PHE A 144 21.35 -4.10 5.95
N ARG A 145 21.74 -2.83 5.83
CA ARG A 145 20.91 -1.82 5.17
C ARG A 145 21.75 -1.01 4.19
N THR A 146 21.21 -0.76 3.02
CA THR A 146 21.75 0.12 1.99
C THR A 146 20.65 0.95 1.35
N THR A 147 21.03 2.00 0.63
CA THR A 147 20.12 2.87 -0.12
C THR A 147 20.65 3.01 -1.52
N PHE A 148 19.81 2.80 -2.53
CA PHE A 148 20.22 2.99 -3.91
C PHE A 148 20.13 4.46 -4.30
N HIS A 149 21.09 4.90 -5.10
CA HIS A 149 21.21 6.24 -5.65
C HIS A 149 21.63 6.17 -7.13
N PRO A 150 21.55 7.27 -7.89
CA PRO A 150 21.87 7.22 -9.32
C PRO A 150 23.28 6.74 -9.65
N ASP A 151 24.24 7.03 -8.77
CA ASP A 151 25.63 6.56 -8.91
C ASP A 151 25.89 5.19 -8.29
N SER A 152 24.86 4.48 -7.80
CA SER A 152 25.04 3.13 -7.26
C SER A 152 25.36 2.16 -8.40
N ASP A 153 26.40 1.36 -8.20
CA ASP A 153 26.83 0.32 -9.11
C ASP A 153 27.13 -1.00 -8.37
N TYR A 154 27.55 -2.02 -9.12
CA TYR A 154 27.95 -3.32 -8.56
C TYR A 154 29.03 -3.19 -7.46
N SER A 155 30.01 -2.30 -7.63
CA SER A 155 31.11 -2.11 -6.67
C SER A 155 30.65 -1.51 -5.34
N THR A 156 29.64 -0.65 -5.37
CA THR A 156 29.02 -0.04 -4.18
C THR A 156 28.04 -0.96 -3.45
N PHE A 157 27.50 -1.98 -4.13
CA PHE A 157 26.54 -2.92 -3.56
C PHE A 157 27.18 -4.23 -3.09
N VAL A 158 28.09 -4.78 -3.89
CA VAL A 158 28.78 -6.06 -3.65
C VAL A 158 30.14 -5.84 -3.02
N GLY A 159 31.00 -5.05 -3.67
CA GLY A 159 32.36 -4.81 -3.24
C GLY A 159 33.32 -4.66 -4.40
N ALA A 160 34.49 -4.08 -4.11
CA ALA A 160 35.59 -3.97 -5.05
C ALA A 160 36.91 -3.75 -4.31
N TYR A 161 38.03 -3.93 -5.01
CA TYR A 161 39.34 -3.51 -4.53
C TYR A 161 39.40 -1.99 -4.38
N LYS A 162 39.77 -1.53 -3.18
CA LYS A 162 39.96 -0.11 -2.86
C LYS A 162 41.32 0.11 -2.22
N PRO A 163 41.96 1.27 -2.46
CA PRO A 163 43.17 1.64 -1.74
C PRO A 163 42.84 1.84 -0.25
N THR A 164 43.65 1.24 0.60
CA THR A 164 43.55 1.28 2.06
C THR A 164 44.93 1.56 2.67
N ARG A 165 44.95 2.00 3.93
CA ARG A 165 46.21 2.19 4.66
C ARG A 165 46.67 0.85 5.23
N GLY A 166 47.76 0.34 4.70
CA GLY A 166 48.47 -0.82 5.22
C GLY A 166 49.77 -0.42 5.91
N LYS A 167 50.43 -1.41 6.49
CA LYS A 167 51.77 -1.27 7.06
C LYS A 167 52.68 -2.27 6.38
N LYS A 168 53.87 -1.83 5.97
CA LYS A 168 54.92 -2.73 5.47
C LYS A 168 56.17 -2.62 6.34
N PRO A 169 56.92 -3.72 6.53
CA PRO A 169 58.17 -3.68 7.26
C PRO A 169 59.14 -2.67 6.64
N LEU A 170 59.79 -1.87 7.49
CA LEU A 170 60.92 -1.04 7.07
C LEU A 170 62.16 -1.91 6.93
N TYR A 171 62.89 -1.74 5.84
CA TYR A 171 64.14 -2.44 5.57
C TYR A 171 65.30 -1.45 5.48
N GLY A 172 66.40 -1.77 6.15
CA GLY A 172 67.66 -1.05 6.08
C GLY A 172 68.76 -1.92 5.48
N LEU A 173 69.90 -1.31 5.15
CA LEU A 173 71.09 -2.03 4.70
C LEU A 173 72.05 -2.21 5.87
N ASN A 174 72.55 -3.43 6.06
CA ASN A 174 73.71 -3.72 6.90
C ASN A 174 74.80 -4.35 6.00
N GLY A 175 75.74 -3.52 5.56
CA GLY A 175 76.66 -3.89 4.47
C GLY A 175 75.90 -4.14 3.17
N SER A 176 76.06 -5.33 2.59
CA SER A 176 75.35 -5.77 1.37
C SER A 176 74.05 -6.54 1.65
N THR A 177 73.61 -6.66 2.91
CA THR A 177 72.44 -7.45 3.29
C THR A 177 71.27 -6.55 3.70
N THR A 178 70.08 -6.84 3.18
CA THR A 178 68.82 -6.19 3.58
C THR A 178 68.34 -6.78 4.90
N ILE A 179 68.15 -5.94 5.92
CA ILE A 179 67.66 -6.34 7.24
C ILE A 179 66.37 -5.61 7.60
N ARG A 180 65.44 -6.29 8.26
CA ARG A 180 64.23 -5.65 8.79
C ARG A 180 64.61 -4.75 9.96
N MET A 181 64.20 -3.49 9.91
CA MET A 181 64.53 -2.50 10.93
C MET A 181 63.68 -2.73 12.17
N LYS A 182 64.27 -2.51 13.34
CA LYS A 182 63.62 -2.59 14.64
C LYS A 182 64.14 -1.51 15.58
N GLU A 183 63.30 -1.04 16.48
CA GLU A 183 63.64 -0.16 17.58
C GLU A 183 63.37 -0.92 18.89
N GLY A 184 64.44 -1.33 19.59
CA GLY A 184 64.35 -2.32 20.66
C GLY A 184 63.85 -3.68 20.15
N ASP A 185 62.78 -4.19 20.75
CA ASP A 185 62.08 -5.42 20.33
C ASP A 185 60.96 -5.18 19.32
N LYS A 186 60.66 -3.91 18.98
CA LYS A 186 59.57 -3.55 18.09
C LYS A 186 60.04 -3.45 16.64
N MET A 187 59.45 -4.23 15.74
CA MET A 187 59.69 -4.09 14.30
C MET A 187 59.16 -2.74 13.80
N LEU A 188 59.98 -2.02 13.04
CA LEU A 188 59.58 -0.76 12.42
C LEU A 188 58.77 -1.06 11.16
N GLU A 189 57.72 -0.26 10.96
CA GLU A 189 56.79 -0.36 9.85
C GLU A 189 56.53 1.04 9.30
N GLU A 190 56.40 1.15 7.97
CA GLU A 190 55.96 2.39 7.33
C GLU A 190 54.53 2.25 6.81
N GLU A 191 53.77 3.35 6.88
CA GLU A 191 52.43 3.42 6.28
C GLU A 191 52.56 3.37 4.76
N THR A 192 51.76 2.52 4.14
CA THR A 192 51.74 2.35 2.68
C THR A 192 50.31 2.17 2.19
N ILE A 193 50.07 2.49 0.92
CA ILE A 193 48.76 2.25 0.30
C ILE A 193 48.75 0.80 -0.20
N THR A 194 47.84 -0.01 0.34
CA THR A 194 47.58 -1.38 -0.11
C THR A 194 46.19 -1.47 -0.73
N TYR A 195 46.02 -2.29 -1.76
CA TYR A 195 44.71 -2.55 -2.35
C TYR A 195 44.09 -3.76 -1.66
N ASN A 196 42.92 -3.57 -1.06
CA ASN A 196 42.16 -4.62 -0.37
C ASN A 196 40.75 -4.69 -0.94
N PHE A 197 40.19 -5.89 -1.06
CA PHE A 197 38.79 -6.07 -1.43
C PHE A 197 37.90 -5.62 -0.27
N ILE A 198 37.01 -4.67 -0.52
CA ILE A 198 36.12 -4.11 0.51
C ILE A 198 34.68 -4.57 0.24
N PRO A 199 34.16 -5.56 0.99
CA PRO A 199 32.79 -6.02 0.83
C PRO A 199 31.80 -4.90 1.19
N GLN A 200 30.66 -4.88 0.51
CA GLN A 200 29.57 -3.94 0.76
C GLN A 200 28.33 -4.67 1.27
N ALA A 201 27.20 -3.96 1.37
CA ALA A 201 26.00 -4.43 2.06
C ALA A 201 25.54 -5.83 1.62
N PHE A 202 25.51 -6.11 0.32
CA PHE A 202 25.11 -7.43 -0.19
C PHE A 202 26.07 -8.52 0.27
N LEU A 203 27.37 -8.33 0.04
CA LEU A 203 28.35 -9.37 0.32
C LEU A 203 28.52 -9.61 1.82
N ASN A 204 28.42 -8.57 2.64
CA ASN A 204 28.41 -8.71 4.09
C ASN A 204 27.19 -9.52 4.59
N ALA A 205 25.99 -9.25 4.05
CA ALA A 205 24.80 -10.04 4.34
C ALA A 205 24.93 -11.49 3.87
N TYR A 206 25.48 -11.70 2.66
CA TYR A 206 25.75 -13.01 2.10
C TYR A 206 26.67 -13.84 2.99
N ILE A 207 27.84 -13.29 3.33
CA ILE A 207 28.82 -13.96 4.20
C ILE A 207 28.18 -14.28 5.55
N ARG A 208 27.47 -13.33 6.15
CA ARG A 208 26.78 -13.55 7.42
C ARG A 208 25.77 -14.68 7.35
N SER A 209 25.00 -14.78 6.27
CA SER A 209 23.98 -15.83 6.09
C SER A 209 24.56 -17.25 6.03
N TYR A 210 25.83 -17.41 5.63
CA TYR A 210 26.55 -18.68 5.69
C TYR A 210 27.28 -18.95 7.02
N GLN A 211 27.33 -17.96 7.91
CA GLN A 211 27.96 -18.06 9.23
C GLN A 211 26.96 -18.26 10.37
N THR A 212 25.66 -18.18 10.10
CA THR A 212 24.59 -18.39 11.09
C THR A 212 23.43 -19.17 10.49
N THR A 213 22.69 -19.88 11.34
CA THR A 213 21.40 -20.49 10.98
C THR A 213 20.23 -19.53 11.14
N ASP A 214 20.43 -18.39 11.82
CA ASP A 214 19.40 -17.37 12.00
C ASP A 214 19.08 -16.65 10.69
N ASN A 215 17.91 -16.02 10.61
CA ASN A 215 17.54 -15.20 9.48
C ASN A 215 18.43 -13.95 9.40
N VAL A 216 18.91 -13.67 8.19
CA VAL A 216 19.70 -12.48 7.84
C VAL A 216 18.91 -11.64 6.85
N TYR A 217 18.89 -10.33 7.06
CA TYR A 217 18.11 -9.38 6.28
C TYR A 217 19.02 -8.37 5.59
N LEU A 218 18.88 -8.29 4.27
CA LEU A 218 19.39 -7.19 3.47
C LEU A 218 18.23 -6.24 3.14
N ILE A 219 18.31 -5.02 3.65
CA ILE A 219 17.31 -3.96 3.43
C ILE A 219 17.85 -3.00 2.36
N ILE A 220 17.12 -2.84 1.26
CA ILE A 220 17.45 -1.92 0.17
C ILE A 220 16.42 -0.80 0.14
N GLU A 221 16.78 0.38 0.65
CA GLU A 221 15.92 1.54 0.57
C GLU A 221 15.99 2.16 -0.84
N GLU A 222 14.85 2.63 -1.35
CA GLU A 222 14.75 3.36 -2.62
C GLU A 222 15.31 2.58 -3.83
N ILE A 223 14.95 1.30 -3.96
CA ILE A 223 15.54 0.36 -4.94
C ILE A 223 15.50 0.87 -6.39
N ASN A 224 14.51 1.68 -6.76
CA ASN A 224 14.37 2.24 -8.10
C ASN A 224 15.11 3.56 -8.33
N ARG A 225 15.85 4.10 -7.34
CA ARG A 225 16.73 5.26 -7.53
C ARG A 225 18.08 4.92 -8.15
N GLY A 226 18.41 3.64 -8.25
CA GLY A 226 19.58 3.14 -8.95
C GLY A 226 19.21 2.18 -10.08
N ASN A 227 20.11 2.01 -11.04
CA ASN A 227 19.92 1.05 -12.13
C ASN A 227 20.05 -0.39 -11.61
N CYS A 228 18.92 -1.03 -11.30
CA CYS A 228 18.88 -2.37 -10.70
C CYS A 228 19.69 -3.42 -11.51
N ALA A 229 19.62 -3.39 -12.84
CA ALA A 229 20.34 -4.33 -13.69
C ALA A 229 21.86 -4.14 -13.56
N GLN A 230 22.33 -2.90 -13.53
CA GLN A 230 23.76 -2.59 -13.36
C GLN A 230 24.26 -2.89 -11.93
N ILE A 231 23.44 -2.62 -10.92
CA ILE A 231 23.82 -2.79 -9.52
C ILE A 231 23.91 -4.28 -9.15
N PHE A 232 22.92 -5.08 -9.57
CA PHE A 232 22.94 -6.51 -9.29
C PHE A 232 23.91 -7.27 -10.21
N GLY A 233 24.14 -6.80 -11.44
CA GLY A 233 24.92 -7.57 -12.42
C GLY A 233 24.37 -9.00 -12.50
N ASP A 234 25.23 -10.01 -12.66
CA ASP A 234 24.79 -11.42 -12.75
C ASP A 234 24.11 -11.97 -11.48
N LEU A 235 24.26 -11.29 -10.32
CA LEU A 235 23.58 -11.69 -9.08
C LEU A 235 22.06 -11.63 -9.18
N PHE A 236 21.51 -10.90 -10.16
CA PHE A 236 20.05 -10.87 -10.36
C PHE A 236 19.49 -12.28 -10.62
N GLN A 237 20.27 -13.19 -11.23
CA GLN A 237 19.85 -14.56 -11.53
C GLN A 237 19.65 -15.37 -10.25
N LEU A 238 20.45 -15.09 -9.22
CA LEU A 238 20.35 -15.77 -7.93
C LEU A 238 19.05 -15.48 -7.21
N LEU A 239 18.32 -14.42 -7.58
CA LEU A 239 17.04 -14.06 -6.97
C LEU A 239 15.93 -15.06 -7.33
N ASP A 240 16.06 -15.87 -8.39
CA ASP A 240 15.11 -16.98 -8.60
C ASP A 240 15.29 -18.01 -7.45
N ARG A 241 14.24 -18.20 -6.64
CA ARG A 241 14.25 -19.03 -5.41
C ARG A 241 13.50 -20.35 -5.61
N ASP A 242 14.09 -21.44 -5.12
CA ASP A 242 13.44 -22.75 -5.09
C ASP A 242 12.43 -22.88 -3.93
N GLU A 243 11.78 -24.05 -3.82
CA GLU A 243 10.82 -24.34 -2.76
C GLU A 243 11.42 -24.28 -1.34
N GLU A 244 12.73 -24.52 -1.20
CA GLU A 244 13.45 -24.42 0.07
C GLU A 244 13.88 -22.97 0.39
N GLY A 245 13.72 -22.05 -0.56
CA GLY A 245 14.10 -20.65 -0.45
C GLY A 245 15.57 -20.39 -0.76
N LYS A 246 16.31 -21.34 -1.33
CA LYS A 246 17.67 -21.15 -1.85
C LYS A 246 17.62 -20.67 -3.30
N SER A 247 18.72 -20.17 -3.86
CA SER A 247 18.76 -19.89 -5.30
C SER A 247 18.56 -21.16 -6.12
N GLU A 248 17.68 -21.11 -7.11
CA GLU A 248 17.43 -22.23 -8.04
C GLU A 248 18.64 -22.50 -8.95
N TYR A 249 19.37 -21.43 -9.28
CA TYR A 249 20.58 -21.47 -10.10
C TYR A 249 21.76 -20.86 -9.35
N THR A 250 22.95 -21.37 -9.63
CA THR A 250 24.22 -20.78 -9.17
C THR A 250 24.81 -19.88 -10.25
N ILE A 251 25.69 -18.97 -9.85
CA ILE A 251 26.53 -18.19 -10.78
C ILE A 251 28.00 -18.38 -10.43
N LYS A 252 28.88 -18.28 -11.42
CA LYS A 252 30.33 -18.28 -11.16
C LYS A 252 30.75 -16.94 -10.57
N ALA A 253 31.45 -16.99 -9.45
CA ALA A 253 32.14 -15.83 -8.92
C ALA A 253 33.26 -15.39 -9.87
N ASP A 254 33.44 -14.08 -10.04
CA ASP A 254 34.66 -13.56 -10.64
C ASP A 254 35.89 -13.90 -9.76
N THR A 255 37.08 -13.78 -10.33
CA THR A 255 38.34 -14.16 -9.67
C THR A 255 38.53 -13.48 -8.31
N ASP A 256 38.19 -12.20 -8.21
CA ASP A 256 38.42 -11.38 -7.02
C ASP A 256 37.43 -11.76 -5.92
N LEU A 257 36.15 -11.86 -6.28
CA LEU A 257 35.08 -12.28 -5.38
C LEU A 257 35.29 -13.72 -4.89
N LYS A 258 35.71 -14.62 -5.78
CA LYS A 258 36.03 -16.00 -5.43
C LYS A 258 37.15 -16.06 -4.39
N ALA A 259 38.29 -15.41 -4.66
CA ALA A 259 39.42 -15.42 -3.75
C ALA A 259 39.03 -14.88 -2.37
N TYR A 260 38.29 -13.76 -2.35
CA TYR A 260 37.82 -13.15 -1.10
C TYR A 260 36.86 -14.06 -0.32
N LEU A 261 35.90 -14.69 -0.99
CA LEU A 261 34.94 -15.60 -0.35
C LEU A 261 35.59 -16.91 0.10
N GLU A 262 36.52 -17.47 -0.66
CA GLU A 262 37.29 -18.67 -0.26
C GLU A 262 38.16 -18.40 0.98
N GLU A 263 38.77 -17.21 1.07
CA GLU A 263 39.51 -16.77 2.26
C GLU A 263 38.58 -16.59 3.47
N THR A 264 37.38 -16.05 3.26
CA THR A 264 36.45 -15.66 4.34
C THR A 264 35.58 -16.81 4.85
N LEU A 265 35.06 -17.64 3.96
CA LEU A 265 34.13 -18.74 4.26
C LEU A 265 34.81 -20.12 4.27
N GLY A 266 35.98 -20.23 3.62
CA GLY A 266 36.63 -21.50 3.33
C GLY A 266 36.20 -22.09 1.99
N THR A 267 37.13 -22.71 1.27
CA THR A 267 36.94 -23.25 -0.09
C THR A 267 35.85 -24.31 -0.23
N ASN A 268 35.52 -25.02 0.86
CA ASN A 268 34.50 -26.07 0.88
C ASN A 268 33.13 -25.59 1.38
N ASN A 269 32.97 -24.30 1.67
CA ASN A 269 31.68 -23.73 2.09
C ASN A 269 30.69 -23.76 0.92
N GLU A 270 29.43 -24.12 1.18
CA GLU A 270 28.38 -24.16 0.14
C GLU A 270 28.22 -22.81 -0.58
N GLY A 271 28.51 -21.69 0.09
CA GLY A 271 28.43 -20.36 -0.49
C GLY A 271 29.55 -19.99 -1.48
N ILE A 272 30.56 -20.82 -1.70
CA ILE A 272 31.56 -20.59 -2.76
C ILE A 272 32.09 -21.90 -3.37
N LYS A 273 31.39 -23.01 -3.14
CA LYS A 273 31.81 -24.33 -3.59
C LYS A 273 31.97 -24.34 -5.11
N ASP A 274 33.07 -24.92 -5.58
CA ASP A 274 33.43 -24.96 -7.01
C ASP A 274 33.59 -23.56 -7.67
N GLY A 275 33.71 -22.50 -6.85
CA GLY A 275 33.74 -21.11 -7.31
C GLY A 275 32.36 -20.56 -7.69
N GLU A 276 31.29 -21.18 -7.21
CA GLU A 276 29.92 -20.79 -7.50
C GLU A 276 29.21 -20.20 -6.28
N ILE A 277 28.37 -19.19 -6.52
CA ILE A 277 27.63 -18.43 -5.52
C ILE A 277 26.15 -18.84 -5.60
N CYS A 278 25.52 -18.99 -4.43
CA CYS A 278 24.10 -19.32 -4.28
C CYS A 278 23.55 -18.60 -3.04
N LEU A 279 22.37 -17.99 -3.11
CA LEU A 279 21.76 -17.36 -1.94
C LEU A 279 21.12 -18.43 -1.04
N PRO A 280 21.43 -18.47 0.26
CA PRO A 280 20.89 -19.47 1.17
C PRO A 280 19.48 -19.12 1.62
N SER A 281 18.75 -20.11 2.15
CA SER A 281 17.33 -19.99 2.50
C SER A 281 17.02 -19.09 3.70
N ASN A 282 18.02 -18.74 4.49
CA ASN A 282 17.93 -17.80 5.62
C ASN A 282 18.27 -16.35 5.23
N LEU A 283 18.62 -16.05 3.97
CA LEU A 283 18.83 -14.68 3.50
C LEU A 283 17.55 -14.09 2.90
N TYR A 284 17.05 -13.04 3.55
CA TYR A 284 15.89 -12.26 3.13
C TYR A 284 16.33 -10.92 2.55
N ILE A 285 15.72 -10.50 1.45
CA ILE A 285 16.02 -9.22 0.80
C ILE A 285 14.74 -8.38 0.72
N TYR A 286 14.63 -7.37 1.57
CA TYR A 286 13.46 -6.48 1.59
C TYR A 286 13.85 -5.12 1.04
N ALA A 287 12.99 -4.58 0.19
CA ALA A 287 13.24 -3.31 -0.46
C ALA A 287 12.07 -2.35 -0.29
N THR A 288 12.36 -1.06 -0.34
CA THR A 288 11.35 0.00 -0.42
C THR A 288 11.44 0.70 -1.76
N MET A 289 10.28 1.06 -2.31
CA MET A 289 10.18 1.76 -3.60
C MET A 289 9.18 2.91 -3.49
N ASN A 290 9.62 4.11 -3.81
CA ASN A 290 8.71 5.23 -4.05
C ASN A 290 8.31 5.22 -5.53
N THR A 291 7.03 5.42 -5.82
CA THR A 291 6.50 5.33 -7.17
C THR A 291 6.40 6.68 -7.89
N SER A 292 6.54 7.79 -7.16
CA SER A 292 6.29 9.16 -7.68
C SER A 292 7.52 9.99 -8.01
N ASP A 293 8.72 9.53 -7.67
CA ASP A 293 9.94 10.33 -7.86
C ASP A 293 10.25 10.53 -9.35
N GLN A 294 10.74 11.72 -9.71
CA GLN A 294 10.97 12.10 -11.12
C GLN A 294 12.26 11.52 -11.72
N SER A 295 13.18 11.03 -10.88
CA SER A 295 14.51 10.55 -11.26
C SER A 295 14.71 9.05 -11.00
N LEU A 296 13.66 8.27 -11.26
CA LEU A 296 13.66 6.82 -11.05
C LEU A 296 14.12 6.07 -12.30
N PHE A 297 14.95 5.04 -12.07
CA PHE A 297 15.29 4.09 -13.11
C PHE A 297 14.13 3.10 -13.32
N PRO A 298 13.76 2.79 -14.57
CA PRO A 298 12.76 1.77 -14.83
C PRO A 298 13.31 0.41 -14.38
N ILE A 299 12.48 -0.35 -13.66
CA ILE A 299 12.76 -1.74 -13.33
C ILE A 299 12.20 -2.61 -14.45
N ASP A 300 13.06 -3.41 -15.10
CA ASP A 300 12.65 -4.29 -16.18
C ASP A 300 11.81 -5.48 -15.69
N SER A 301 11.05 -6.10 -16.59
CA SER A 301 10.13 -7.19 -16.26
C SER A 301 10.82 -8.46 -15.75
N ALA A 302 12.06 -8.73 -16.19
CA ALA A 302 12.81 -9.88 -15.73
C ALA A 302 13.24 -9.68 -14.28
N PHE A 303 13.64 -8.47 -13.89
CA PHE A 303 13.90 -8.15 -12.49
C PHE A 303 12.60 -8.22 -11.67
N LYS A 304 11.52 -7.58 -12.13
CA LYS A 304 10.23 -7.52 -11.42
C LYS A 304 9.69 -8.89 -11.02
N ARG A 305 9.74 -9.89 -11.92
CA ARG A 305 9.19 -11.24 -11.66
C ARG A 305 9.92 -12.03 -10.56
N ARG A 306 11.08 -11.55 -10.10
CA ARG A 306 11.90 -12.20 -9.06
C ARG A 306 11.59 -11.69 -7.66
N TRP A 307 10.69 -10.73 -7.53
CA TRP A 307 10.31 -10.12 -6.26
C TRP A 307 8.83 -10.30 -6.05
N ASP A 308 8.44 -10.55 -4.79
CA ASP A 308 7.06 -10.31 -4.39
C ASP A 308 6.85 -8.82 -4.20
N TRP A 309 5.66 -8.35 -4.57
CA TRP A 309 5.29 -6.93 -4.51
C TRP A 309 4.22 -6.73 -3.46
N GLU A 310 4.44 -5.80 -2.54
CA GLU A 310 3.48 -5.49 -1.49
C GLU A 310 3.20 -3.99 -1.46
N TYR A 311 1.97 -3.61 -1.81
CA TYR A 311 1.51 -2.24 -1.74
C TYR A 311 1.32 -1.81 -0.28
N GLU A 312 1.85 -0.65 0.09
CA GLU A 312 1.60 -0.02 1.39
C GLU A 312 0.62 1.15 1.23
N PRO A 313 -0.68 0.95 1.54
CA PRO A 313 -1.71 1.96 1.34
C PRO A 313 -1.65 3.07 2.38
N ILE A 314 -2.26 4.21 2.04
CA ILE A 314 -2.48 5.34 2.96
C ILE A 314 -3.65 4.99 3.89
N LYS A 315 -3.44 5.04 5.22
CA LYS A 315 -4.42 4.57 6.22
C LYS A 315 -5.20 5.69 6.89
N TYR A 316 -4.76 6.95 6.75
CA TYR A 316 -5.33 8.12 7.41
C TYR A 316 -5.41 8.00 8.93
N LYS A 317 -4.36 7.42 9.54
CA LYS A 317 -4.37 7.02 10.97
C LYS A 317 -4.04 8.14 11.97
N ASN A 318 -3.47 9.25 11.51
CA ASN A 318 -3.00 10.34 12.36
C ASN A 318 -4.13 11.34 12.69
N THR A 319 -5.26 10.82 13.19
CA THR A 319 -6.52 11.57 13.35
C THR A 319 -6.48 12.66 14.42
N ASP A 320 -5.50 12.60 15.31
CA ASP A 320 -5.26 13.57 16.38
C ASP A 320 -4.21 14.63 16.02
N TRP A 321 -3.67 14.59 14.80
CA TRP A 321 -2.71 15.58 14.33
C TRP A 321 -3.40 16.84 13.81
N VAL A 322 -2.81 17.99 14.09
CA VAL A 322 -3.35 19.29 13.70
C VAL A 322 -2.33 20.12 12.94
N ILE A 323 -2.82 20.96 12.02
CA ILE A 323 -2.05 22.02 11.37
C ILE A 323 -2.36 23.31 12.14
N ASP A 324 -1.36 23.92 12.76
CA ASP A 324 -1.48 25.18 13.50
C ASP A 324 -0.97 26.34 12.65
N ILE A 325 -1.89 27.21 12.25
CA ILE A 325 -1.63 28.41 11.45
C ILE A 325 -1.96 29.62 12.32
N ASN A 326 -0.95 30.10 13.05
CA ASN A 326 -1.05 31.28 13.92
C ASN A 326 -2.21 31.17 14.97
N GLY A 327 -2.34 30.00 15.60
CA GLY A 327 -3.34 29.73 16.63
C GLY A 327 -4.69 29.21 16.11
N GLU A 328 -4.92 29.24 14.79
CA GLU A 328 -6.02 28.55 14.14
C GLU A 328 -5.59 27.11 13.83
N LYS A 329 -6.33 26.13 14.36
CA LYS A 329 -6.00 24.71 14.23
C LYS A 329 -6.93 24.02 13.23
N PHE A 330 -6.34 23.27 12.33
CA PHE A 330 -7.04 22.48 11.30
C PHE A 330 -6.68 21.00 11.42
N SER A 331 -7.61 20.11 11.08
CA SER A 331 -7.37 18.67 11.09
C SER A 331 -6.40 18.26 9.98
N TRP A 332 -5.28 17.61 10.33
CA TRP A 332 -4.34 17.08 9.34
C TRP A 332 -4.99 16.04 8.43
N VAL A 333 -5.74 15.10 8.99
CA VAL A 333 -6.37 14.02 8.21
C VAL A 333 -7.45 14.57 7.28
N SER A 334 -8.20 15.60 7.70
CA SER A 334 -9.15 16.29 6.82
C SER A 334 -8.42 16.88 5.61
N PHE A 335 -7.36 17.66 5.84
CA PHE A 335 -6.53 18.22 4.78
C PHE A 335 -5.95 17.13 3.86
N GLN A 336 -5.35 16.10 4.44
CA GLN A 336 -4.72 14.99 3.73
C GLN A 336 -5.70 14.30 2.78
N ARG A 337 -6.93 14.01 3.24
CA ARG A 337 -7.97 13.38 2.41
C ARG A 337 -8.40 14.29 1.26
N ILE A 338 -8.70 15.55 1.55
CA ILE A 338 -9.15 16.52 0.53
C ILE A 338 -8.08 16.67 -0.56
N VAL A 339 -6.82 16.84 -0.15
CA VAL A 339 -5.71 16.99 -1.09
C VAL A 339 -5.48 15.71 -1.87
N ASN A 340 -5.43 14.54 -1.23
CA ASN A 340 -5.22 13.27 -1.93
C ASN A 340 -6.33 13.00 -2.96
N SER A 341 -7.59 13.28 -2.64
CA SER A 341 -8.70 13.16 -3.59
C SER A 341 -8.51 14.08 -4.81
N ARG A 342 -8.03 15.31 -4.61
CA ARG A 342 -7.73 16.24 -5.70
C ARG A 342 -6.54 15.77 -6.55
N ILE A 343 -5.49 15.25 -5.91
CA ILE A 343 -4.33 14.67 -6.61
C ILE A 343 -4.76 13.51 -7.51
N LEU A 344 -5.60 12.61 -6.99
CA LEU A 344 -6.10 11.49 -7.78
C LEU A 344 -6.95 11.96 -8.95
N ALA A 345 -7.86 12.91 -8.71
CA ALA A 345 -8.75 13.43 -9.74
C ALA A 345 -7.99 14.13 -10.87
N SER A 346 -6.88 14.81 -10.56
CA SER A 346 -6.10 15.54 -11.57
C SER A 346 -5.07 14.65 -12.26
N THR A 347 -4.30 13.87 -11.51
CA THR A 347 -3.16 13.11 -12.04
C THR A 347 -3.48 11.66 -12.41
N ASN A 348 -4.63 11.13 -11.97
CA ASN A 348 -4.98 9.71 -12.05
C ASN A 348 -3.88 8.78 -11.50
N SER A 349 -3.11 9.27 -10.52
CA SER A 349 -2.00 8.55 -9.87
C SER A 349 -2.06 8.70 -8.36
N GLU A 350 -2.05 7.57 -7.64
CA GLU A 350 -1.94 7.55 -6.18
C GLU A 350 -0.53 7.87 -5.69
N ASP A 351 0.47 7.76 -6.57
CA ASP A 351 1.87 7.80 -6.17
C ASP A 351 2.27 9.15 -5.59
N LYS A 352 1.64 10.23 -6.07
CA LYS A 352 1.89 11.60 -5.62
C LYS A 352 1.11 12.01 -4.37
N MET A 353 0.31 11.11 -3.81
CA MET A 353 -0.48 11.40 -2.62
C MET A 353 0.39 11.55 -1.37
N LEU A 354 -0.14 12.29 -0.40
CA LEU A 354 0.45 12.45 0.92
C LEU A 354 0.16 11.21 1.77
N GLY A 355 1.18 10.42 2.07
CA GLY A 355 1.08 9.31 3.02
C GLY A 355 0.98 9.77 4.48
N ASP A 356 0.62 8.85 5.37
CA ASP A 356 0.34 9.13 6.79
C ASP A 356 1.50 9.85 7.49
N PHE A 357 2.72 9.44 7.19
CA PHE A 357 3.96 9.96 7.76
C PHE A 357 4.72 10.89 6.80
N PHE A 358 4.02 11.53 5.86
CA PHE A 358 4.62 12.54 4.99
C PHE A 358 5.28 13.66 5.81
N VAL A 359 4.65 14.02 6.92
CA VAL A 359 5.21 14.84 8.00
C VAL A 359 5.39 14.01 9.27
N ASN A 360 6.29 14.46 10.15
CA ASN A 360 6.53 13.82 11.45
C ASN A 360 6.72 14.90 12.53
N PRO A 361 5.63 15.58 12.95
CA PRO A 361 5.67 16.60 14.00
C PRO A 361 5.97 15.97 15.38
N HIS A 362 6.72 16.68 16.23
CA HIS A 362 7.15 16.16 17.54
C HIS A 362 6.00 16.00 18.55
N ASP A 363 5.01 16.89 18.50
CA ASP A 363 3.89 17.01 19.43
C ASP A 363 2.55 16.86 18.73
N LYS A 364 2.54 16.15 17.58
CA LYS A 364 1.36 15.99 16.72
C LYS A 364 0.83 17.31 16.13
N THR A 365 1.56 18.41 16.31
CA THR A 365 1.22 19.74 15.76
C THR A 365 2.15 20.09 14.61
N ILE A 366 1.58 20.28 13.43
CA ILE A 366 2.27 20.73 12.23
C ILE A 366 2.22 22.24 12.23
N THR A 367 3.35 22.87 12.51
CA THR A 367 3.46 24.34 12.46
C THR A 367 3.26 24.85 11.03
N ASP A 368 2.80 26.08 10.90
CA ASP A 368 2.74 26.83 9.64
C ASP A 368 4.02 26.70 8.80
N LYS A 369 5.21 26.78 9.41
CA LYS A 369 6.50 26.62 8.75
C LYS A 369 6.73 25.21 8.24
N LEU A 370 6.40 24.19 9.02
CA LEU A 370 6.53 22.79 8.58
C LEU A 370 5.55 22.49 7.45
N PHE A 371 4.31 22.96 7.60
CA PHE A 371 3.27 22.82 6.58
C PHE A 371 3.68 23.48 5.27
N LEU A 372 4.10 24.76 5.31
CA LEU A 372 4.49 25.51 4.14
C LEU A 372 5.73 24.92 3.44
N ASN A 373 6.81 24.72 4.18
CA ASN A 373 8.10 24.36 3.57
C ASN A 373 8.26 22.87 3.25
N LYS A 374 7.37 22.00 3.75
CA LYS A 374 7.41 20.57 3.46
C LYS A 374 6.21 20.08 2.67
N VAL A 375 5.00 20.37 3.16
CA VAL A 375 3.76 19.87 2.53
C VAL A 375 3.43 20.69 1.30
N LEU A 376 3.23 22.01 1.48
CA LEU A 376 2.85 22.88 0.38
C LEU A 376 3.97 23.02 -0.66
N PHE A 377 5.23 23.04 -0.24
CA PHE A 377 6.36 23.03 -1.15
C PHE A 377 6.38 21.79 -2.06
N TYR A 378 6.09 20.61 -1.52
CA TYR A 378 5.95 19.37 -2.31
C TYR A 378 4.76 19.43 -3.25
N LEU A 379 3.59 19.83 -2.75
CA LEU A 379 2.39 19.95 -3.58
C LEU A 379 2.62 20.94 -4.73
N TRP A 380 3.27 22.07 -4.46
CA TRP A 380 3.57 23.06 -5.48
C TRP A 380 4.57 22.53 -6.51
N ASN A 381 5.68 21.96 -6.05
CA ASN A 381 6.77 21.61 -6.95
C ASN A 381 6.61 20.25 -7.59
N ASP A 382 6.05 19.22 -6.97
CA ASP A 382 6.07 17.86 -7.51
C ASP A 382 4.70 17.38 -8.00
N VAL A 383 3.64 17.99 -7.48
CA VAL A 383 2.25 17.66 -7.83
C VAL A 383 1.69 18.62 -8.86
N CYS A 384 1.68 19.93 -8.57
CA CYS A 384 0.98 20.95 -9.34
C CYS A 384 1.78 21.58 -10.51
N LYS A 385 2.81 20.92 -11.06
CA LYS A 385 3.72 21.50 -12.06
C LYS A 385 3.03 22.00 -13.34
N ASP A 386 1.94 21.35 -13.75
CA ASP A 386 1.29 21.57 -15.05
C ASP A 386 -0.01 22.39 -14.95
N GLY A 387 -0.16 23.21 -13.89
CA GLY A 387 -1.33 24.09 -13.69
C GLY A 387 -2.55 23.39 -13.09
N GLU A 388 -2.43 22.11 -12.73
CA GLU A 388 -3.42 21.37 -11.98
C GLU A 388 -3.24 21.63 -10.49
N GLY A 389 -4.11 22.41 -9.86
CA GLY A 389 -3.81 22.80 -8.49
C GLY A 389 -4.88 23.54 -7.75
N GLU A 390 -6.17 23.21 -7.94
CA GLU A 390 -7.24 23.76 -7.11
C GLU A 390 -6.94 23.72 -5.60
N ILE A 391 -5.98 22.89 -5.18
CA ILE A 391 -5.31 22.85 -3.87
C ILE A 391 -4.92 24.25 -3.33
N PHE A 392 -4.38 25.15 -4.17
CA PHE A 392 -3.84 26.45 -3.72
C PHE A 392 -4.82 27.63 -3.86
N LYS A 393 -6.04 27.38 -4.34
CA LYS A 393 -7.05 28.44 -4.50
C LYS A 393 -7.51 28.97 -3.14
N THR A 394 -7.82 30.28 -3.12
CA THR A 394 -8.46 30.96 -1.97
C THR A 394 -9.86 31.47 -2.30
N SER A 395 -10.21 31.51 -3.60
CA SER A 395 -11.53 31.82 -4.15
C SER A 395 -11.56 31.38 -5.62
N GLU A 396 -12.74 31.33 -6.25
CA GLU A 396 -12.92 30.89 -7.65
C GLU A 396 -12.05 31.69 -8.66
N ASP A 397 -11.96 33.01 -8.49
CA ASP A 397 -11.33 33.90 -9.48
C ASP A 397 -9.91 34.37 -9.11
N LYS A 398 -9.31 33.81 -8.05
CA LYS A 398 -8.01 34.29 -7.54
C LYS A 398 -6.92 33.23 -7.64
N GLU A 399 -5.97 33.48 -8.53
CA GLU A 399 -4.70 32.78 -8.56
C GLU A 399 -3.81 33.22 -7.38
N VAL A 400 -3.11 32.26 -6.78
CA VAL A 400 -2.19 32.48 -5.66
C VAL A 400 -0.81 32.05 -6.11
N SER A 401 0.18 32.94 -6.06
CA SER A 401 1.58 32.54 -6.25
C SER A 401 2.14 31.92 -4.97
N PHE A 402 3.07 30.96 -5.10
CA PHE A 402 3.67 30.33 -3.91
C PHE A 402 4.35 31.34 -2.96
N SER A 403 4.92 32.42 -3.48
CA SER A 403 5.52 33.49 -2.67
C SER A 403 4.50 34.24 -1.80
N GLU A 404 3.23 34.31 -2.21
CA GLU A 404 2.16 34.94 -1.43
C GLU A 404 1.78 34.14 -0.17
N LEU A 405 2.26 32.90 -0.04
CA LEU A 405 2.06 32.07 1.16
C LEU A 405 3.05 32.43 2.29
N TYR A 406 4.04 33.29 2.02
CA TYR A 406 5.05 33.73 2.99
C TYR A 406 4.72 35.09 3.64
N GLY A 407 5.26 35.32 4.84
CA GLY A 407 5.10 36.58 5.57
C GLY A 407 3.73 36.74 6.25
N ASN A 408 3.47 37.92 6.81
CA ASN A 408 2.25 38.19 7.59
C ASN A 408 0.96 38.08 6.76
N GLU A 409 1.01 38.48 5.49
CA GLU A 409 -0.12 38.29 4.56
C GLU A 409 -0.31 36.83 4.18
N GLY A 410 0.79 36.06 4.11
CA GLY A 410 0.78 34.63 3.81
C GLY A 410 0.05 33.78 4.82
N THR A 411 0.14 34.10 6.12
CA THR A 411 -0.65 33.43 7.16
C THR A 411 -2.16 33.55 6.88
N GLN A 412 -2.64 34.72 6.49
CA GLN A 412 -4.06 34.92 6.15
C GLN A 412 -4.45 34.21 4.85
N THR A 413 -3.55 34.16 3.87
CA THR A 413 -3.74 33.39 2.64
C THR A 413 -3.85 31.89 2.93
N LEU A 414 -3.01 31.36 3.83
CA LEU A 414 -3.06 29.96 4.24
C LEU A 414 -4.39 29.62 4.93
N ILE A 415 -4.87 30.46 5.85
CA ILE A 415 -6.17 30.27 6.50
C ILE A 415 -7.30 30.25 5.45
N LYS A 416 -7.32 31.22 4.52
CA LYS A 416 -8.30 31.27 3.43
C LYS A 416 -8.23 30.05 2.53
N MET A 417 -7.03 29.54 2.25
CA MET A 417 -6.84 28.32 1.47
C MET A 417 -7.45 27.12 2.20
N MET A 418 -7.17 26.94 3.49
CA MET A 418 -7.75 25.86 4.29
C MET A 418 -9.29 25.93 4.33
N GLU A 419 -9.85 27.14 4.44
CA GLU A 419 -11.29 27.38 4.40
C GLU A 419 -11.89 27.09 3.02
N TYR A 420 -11.25 27.52 1.93
CA TYR A 420 -11.68 27.25 0.56
C TYR A 420 -11.63 25.75 0.23
N LEU A 421 -10.63 25.05 0.73
CA LEU A 421 -10.52 23.60 0.63
C LEU A 421 -11.61 22.87 1.42
N GLY A 422 -12.23 23.52 2.41
CA GLY A 422 -13.19 22.90 3.31
C GLY A 422 -12.54 22.04 4.38
N VAL A 423 -11.32 22.37 4.81
CA VAL A 423 -10.62 21.61 5.86
C VAL A 423 -11.29 21.85 7.21
N GLU A 424 -11.53 20.77 7.95
CA GLU A 424 -12.15 20.81 9.27
C GLU A 424 -11.28 21.62 10.28
N LYS A 425 -11.87 22.65 10.90
CA LYS A 425 -11.25 23.38 12.02
C LYS A 425 -11.41 22.60 13.33
N VAL A 426 -10.34 22.57 14.12
CA VAL A 426 -10.32 21.97 15.46
C VAL A 426 -10.56 23.07 16.49
N ALA A 427 -11.61 22.94 17.30
CA ALA A 427 -11.93 23.93 18.32
C ALA A 427 -10.81 24.04 19.36
N ASN A 428 -10.41 25.27 19.71
CA ASN A 428 -9.43 25.57 20.76
C ASN A 428 -9.98 25.14 22.13
N VAL A 429 -9.62 23.94 22.58
CA VAL A 429 -9.76 23.57 23.99
C VAL A 429 -8.63 24.26 24.75
N ASN A 430 -8.98 25.24 25.58
CA ASN A 430 -8.03 25.98 26.42
C ASN A 430 -7.20 25.00 27.30
N ASN A 431 -5.90 25.28 27.39
CA ASN A 431 -4.89 24.67 28.25
C ASN A 431 -5.46 23.97 29.51
N THR A 432 -5.27 22.66 29.60
CA THR A 432 -5.18 21.93 30.86
C THR A 432 -3.98 20.97 30.82
N ASP A 433 -3.27 20.90 31.95
CA ASP A 433 -1.96 20.30 32.25
C ASP A 433 -1.76 18.88 31.65
N PRO A 434 -0.57 18.53 31.09
CA PRO A 434 -0.30 17.23 30.45
C PRO A 434 -0.20 16.01 31.39
N ARG A 435 -0.80 16.06 32.58
CA ARG A 435 -0.63 15.03 33.62
C ARG A 435 -1.98 14.66 34.23
N THR A 436 -2.79 13.88 33.51
CA THR A 436 -3.92 13.12 34.09
C THR A 436 -4.57 12.09 33.13
N LEU A 437 -3.90 11.66 32.05
CA LEU A 437 -4.50 10.75 31.06
C LEU A 437 -3.78 9.39 30.97
N GLU A 438 -3.39 8.81 32.10
CA GLU A 438 -2.84 7.44 32.13
C GLU A 438 -3.63 6.44 33.00
N GLU A 439 -4.80 6.81 33.56
CA GLU A 439 -5.53 5.89 34.45
C GLU A 439 -7.06 5.91 34.26
N GLU A 440 -7.60 5.92 33.04
CA GLU A 440 -9.06 5.75 32.83
C GLU A 440 -9.47 4.98 31.54
N GLU A 441 -8.74 3.95 31.12
CA GLU A 441 -9.21 3.04 30.02
C GLU A 441 -9.73 1.67 30.47
N GLU A 442 -9.81 1.41 31.78
CA GLU A 442 -10.49 0.23 32.30
C GLU A 442 -11.54 0.61 33.34
N ASN A 443 -12.81 0.55 32.90
CA ASN A 443 -14.06 0.68 33.66
C ASN A 443 -14.60 2.12 33.81
N ASN A 444 -15.48 2.55 32.91
CA ASN A 444 -16.89 2.78 33.24
C ASN A 444 -17.76 3.22 32.04
N ASN A 445 -19.02 2.79 32.12
CA ASN A 445 -20.14 2.99 31.20
C ASN A 445 -20.55 4.46 30.98
N GLU A 446 -21.15 4.71 29.81
CA GLU A 446 -22.09 5.79 29.40
C GLU A 446 -22.36 6.96 30.39
N ASN A 447 -21.99 8.21 30.00
CA ASN A 447 -22.89 9.35 29.70
C ASN A 447 -22.27 10.75 29.93
N SER A 448 -21.82 11.42 28.86
CA SER A 448 -22.35 12.75 28.41
C SER A 448 -21.65 13.22 27.11
N PRO A 449 -22.35 13.91 26.19
CA PRO A 449 -22.14 13.73 24.75
C PRO A 449 -21.43 14.90 24.06
N LYS A 450 -20.60 14.61 23.03
CA LYS A 450 -20.43 15.55 21.91
C LYS A 450 -21.82 15.79 21.32
N LYS A 451 -22.32 17.04 21.36
CA LYS A 451 -23.65 17.39 20.85
C LYS A 451 -23.75 16.97 19.38
N GLN A 452 -24.57 15.96 19.12
CA GLN A 452 -24.94 15.60 17.75
C GLN A 452 -25.94 16.65 17.23
N PRO A 453 -25.82 17.06 15.96
CA PRO A 453 -26.69 18.08 15.39
C PRO A 453 -28.16 17.63 15.43
N LYS A 454 -29.05 18.58 15.70
CA LYS A 454 -30.49 18.35 15.80
C LYS A 454 -31.24 19.06 14.68
N TYR A 455 -32.26 18.42 14.12
CA TYR A 455 -33.02 18.94 12.99
C TYR A 455 -34.52 19.01 13.32
N SER A 456 -35.18 20.04 12.81
CA SER A 456 -36.65 20.13 12.75
C SER A 456 -37.14 19.80 11.35
N ILE A 457 -38.36 19.27 11.26
CA ILE A 457 -39.01 18.90 10.00
C ILE A 457 -40.27 19.76 9.85
N ASN A 458 -40.42 20.45 8.72
CA ASN A 458 -41.54 21.35 8.39
C ASN A 458 -41.84 22.41 9.47
N GLY A 459 -40.82 22.91 10.18
CA GLY A 459 -40.99 23.89 11.25
C GLY A 459 -41.59 23.31 12.54
N SER A 460 -41.61 21.98 12.70
CA SER A 460 -42.00 21.32 13.95
C SER A 460 -41.10 21.74 15.12
N THR A 461 -41.66 21.77 16.33
CA THR A 461 -40.91 22.01 17.58
C THR A 461 -40.10 20.79 18.03
N GLU A 462 -40.35 19.62 17.43
CA GLU A 462 -39.62 18.38 17.71
C GLU A 462 -38.24 18.36 17.06
N LYS A 463 -37.25 17.84 17.80
CA LYS A 463 -35.84 17.84 17.42
C LYS A 463 -35.32 16.42 17.23
N TYR A 464 -35.00 16.09 15.99
CA TYR A 464 -34.53 14.78 15.57
C TYR A 464 -33.01 14.77 15.43
N SER A 465 -32.34 13.67 15.80
CA SER A 465 -30.96 13.44 15.34
C SER A 465 -30.96 13.14 13.83
N THR A 466 -29.80 13.18 13.17
CA THR A 466 -29.68 12.83 11.75
C THR A 466 -30.38 11.51 11.39
N PRO A 467 -30.12 10.38 12.07
CA PRO A 467 -30.76 9.11 11.71
C PRO A 467 -32.25 9.07 12.03
N ALA A 468 -32.66 9.75 13.11
CA ALA A 468 -34.07 9.84 13.50
C ALA A 468 -34.88 10.68 12.51
N SER A 469 -34.29 11.73 11.95
CA SER A 469 -34.94 12.60 10.95
C SER A 469 -35.25 11.79 9.69
N VAL A 470 -34.27 11.04 9.17
CA VAL A 470 -34.45 10.17 8.01
C VAL A 470 -35.54 9.13 8.28
N LYS A 471 -35.48 8.45 9.43
CA LYS A 471 -36.49 7.44 9.78
C LYS A 471 -37.88 8.04 9.82
N HIS A 472 -38.06 9.17 10.53
CA HIS A 472 -39.35 9.80 10.73
C HIS A 472 -39.98 10.23 9.40
N ILE A 473 -39.21 10.85 8.51
CA ILE A 473 -39.68 11.27 7.18
C ILE A 473 -40.17 10.08 6.35
N ILE A 474 -39.40 8.99 6.34
CA ILE A 474 -39.74 7.79 5.57
C ILE A 474 -40.95 7.08 6.17
N GLU A 475 -41.05 7.07 7.50
CA GLU A 475 -42.16 6.47 8.25
C GLU A 475 -43.48 7.25 8.03
N ASP A 476 -43.44 8.58 8.08
CA ASP A 476 -44.60 9.44 7.78
C ASP A 476 -45.05 9.29 6.32
N PHE A 477 -44.09 9.25 5.39
CA PHE A 477 -44.41 8.99 3.98
C PHE A 477 -45.05 7.62 3.79
N ALA A 478 -44.52 6.57 4.43
CA ALA A 478 -45.07 5.22 4.34
C ALA A 478 -46.51 5.15 4.85
N GLN A 479 -46.82 5.86 5.95
CA GLN A 479 -48.18 5.93 6.50
C GLN A 479 -49.16 6.68 5.59
N GLN A 480 -48.69 7.67 4.82
CA GLN A 480 -49.51 8.39 3.85
C GLN A 480 -49.69 7.63 2.52
N HIS A 481 -48.91 6.57 2.30
CA HIS A 481 -48.88 5.77 1.08
C HIS A 481 -49.08 4.28 1.40
N GLU A 482 -50.15 3.93 2.14
CA GLU A 482 -50.42 2.57 2.61
C GLU A 482 -50.45 1.52 1.48
N ASP A 483 -50.88 1.92 0.28
CA ASP A 483 -50.96 1.05 -0.90
C ASP A 483 -49.58 0.71 -1.52
N MET A 484 -48.54 1.52 -1.28
CA MET A 484 -47.20 1.34 -1.88
C MET A 484 -46.53 0.05 -1.37
N SER A 485 -45.95 -0.74 -2.27
CA SER A 485 -45.20 -1.97 -1.91
C SER A 485 -43.84 -1.66 -1.26
N ALA A 486 -43.26 -2.63 -0.55
CA ALA A 486 -41.95 -2.46 0.06
C ALA A 486 -40.84 -2.28 -1.00
N GLU A 487 -40.94 -2.96 -2.14
CA GLU A 487 -39.99 -2.82 -3.25
C GLU A 487 -40.05 -1.44 -3.90
N GLU A 488 -41.26 -0.90 -4.12
CA GLU A 488 -41.43 0.47 -4.64
C GLU A 488 -40.88 1.52 -3.68
N MET A 489 -41.11 1.33 -2.38
CA MET A 489 -40.58 2.18 -1.32
C MET A 489 -39.05 2.17 -1.31
N VAL A 490 -38.42 0.98 -1.37
CA VAL A 490 -36.96 0.84 -1.43
C VAL A 490 -36.39 1.53 -2.66
N LYS A 491 -36.99 1.31 -3.84
CA LYS A 491 -36.54 1.92 -5.08
C LYS A 491 -36.63 3.45 -5.02
N LEU A 492 -37.79 3.98 -4.62
CA LEU A 492 -38.05 5.42 -4.56
C LEU A 492 -37.02 6.15 -3.68
N TRP A 493 -36.75 5.64 -2.48
CA TRP A 493 -35.89 6.31 -1.51
C TRP A 493 -34.40 6.06 -1.73
N ASN A 494 -34.03 4.95 -2.39
CA ASN A 494 -32.66 4.75 -2.87
C ASN A 494 -32.32 5.63 -4.07
N GLU A 495 -33.30 6.04 -4.89
CA GLU A 495 -33.08 7.05 -5.94
C GLU A 495 -32.89 8.47 -5.38
N ILE A 496 -33.41 8.75 -4.18
CA ILE A 496 -33.35 10.06 -3.51
C ILE A 496 -32.05 10.20 -2.71
N SER A 497 -31.54 9.08 -2.20
CA SER A 497 -30.31 9.05 -1.42
C SER A 497 -29.12 8.76 -2.33
N GLU A 498 -28.11 9.62 -2.28
CA GLU A 498 -26.79 9.35 -2.89
C GLU A 498 -26.06 8.18 -2.19
N ARG A 499 -26.62 7.67 -1.10
CA ARG A 499 -26.13 6.50 -0.40
C ARG A 499 -26.68 5.22 -1.02
N ASN A 500 -25.77 4.36 -1.47
CA ASN A 500 -26.12 2.99 -1.84
C ASN A 500 -26.82 2.27 -0.67
N ASN A 501 -28.03 1.74 -0.93
CA ASN A 501 -28.84 0.96 0.00
C ASN A 501 -29.31 1.73 1.26
N CYS A 502 -29.73 2.99 1.11
CA CYS A 502 -30.46 3.76 2.12
C CYS A 502 -31.59 2.94 2.76
N LEU A 503 -32.42 2.31 1.92
CA LEU A 503 -33.42 1.31 2.30
C LEU A 503 -33.08 -0.07 1.71
N VAL A 504 -33.48 -1.12 2.43
CA VAL A 504 -33.51 -2.51 1.93
C VAL A 504 -34.80 -3.20 2.38
N ALA A 505 -35.31 -4.13 1.56
CA ALA A 505 -36.54 -4.87 1.84
C ALA A 505 -36.37 -5.90 2.98
N SER A 506 -35.18 -6.52 3.06
CA SER A 506 -34.81 -7.43 4.13
C SER A 506 -33.40 -7.13 4.64
N TRP A 507 -33.16 -7.37 5.92
CA TRP A 507 -31.86 -7.23 6.55
C TRP A 507 -31.73 -8.25 7.68
N GLU A 508 -30.66 -9.03 7.64
CA GLU A 508 -30.25 -9.94 8.70
C GLU A 508 -28.75 -9.74 8.98
N PRO A 509 -28.33 -9.63 10.26
CA PRO A 509 -26.92 -9.63 10.64
C PRO A 509 -26.18 -10.87 10.15
N SER A 510 -24.90 -10.74 9.81
CA SER A 510 -24.04 -11.91 9.55
C SER A 510 -23.90 -12.73 10.84
N PRO A 511 -23.81 -14.09 10.78
CA PRO A 511 -23.56 -14.92 11.96
C PRO A 511 -22.27 -14.55 12.72
N ASN A 512 -21.33 -13.88 12.04
CA ASN A 512 -20.06 -13.43 12.59
C ASN A 512 -20.09 -11.96 13.08
N ASP A 513 -21.21 -11.25 12.90
CA ASP A 513 -21.36 -9.88 13.38
C ASP A 513 -21.62 -9.87 14.90
N ASN A 514 -21.00 -8.92 15.60
CA ASN A 514 -21.37 -8.64 16.99
C ASN A 514 -22.82 -8.11 17.03
N GLN A 515 -23.74 -8.93 17.53
CA GLN A 515 -25.18 -8.67 17.57
C GLN A 515 -25.53 -7.30 18.19
N ARG A 516 -24.80 -6.87 19.24
CA ARG A 516 -25.01 -5.58 19.93
C ARG A 516 -24.82 -4.37 19.01
N PHE A 517 -23.96 -4.47 18.00
CA PHE A 517 -23.70 -3.41 17.03
C PHE A 517 -24.43 -3.61 15.73
N ALA A 518 -24.75 -4.85 15.34
CA ALA A 518 -25.48 -5.16 14.13
C ALA A 518 -26.87 -4.51 14.16
N ASP A 519 -27.64 -4.70 15.24
CA ASP A 519 -29.00 -4.17 15.39
C ASP A 519 -29.07 -2.63 15.38
N LYS A 520 -27.93 -1.97 15.65
CA LYS A 520 -27.83 -0.51 15.61
C LYS A 520 -27.55 0.05 14.21
N ARG A 521 -27.21 -0.78 13.20
CA ARG A 521 -26.85 -0.32 11.84
C ARG A 521 -28.06 0.02 10.97
N ARG A 522 -29.21 -0.60 11.24
CA ARG A 522 -30.45 -0.33 10.51
C ARG A 522 -31.65 -0.27 11.46
N ALA A 523 -32.57 0.65 11.20
CA ALA A 523 -33.85 0.76 11.89
C ALA A 523 -34.97 0.20 11.00
N LYS A 524 -35.89 -0.55 11.59
CA LYS A 524 -37.06 -1.08 10.88
C LYS A 524 -38.16 -0.01 10.81
N ILE A 525 -38.79 0.11 9.65
CA ILE A 525 -40.00 0.90 9.41
C ILE A 525 -41.10 -0.07 8.96
N THR A 526 -42.30 0.07 9.52
CA THR A 526 -43.45 -0.82 9.27
C THR A 526 -44.69 -0.01 8.98
N TRP A 527 -45.46 -0.41 7.96
CA TRP A 527 -46.78 0.16 7.65
C TRP A 527 -47.67 -0.96 7.08
N GLY A 528 -48.90 -1.08 7.57
CA GLY A 528 -49.74 -2.24 7.26
C GLY A 528 -49.06 -3.57 7.62
N ASP A 529 -48.99 -4.49 6.66
CA ASP A 529 -48.27 -5.77 6.73
C ASP A 529 -46.86 -5.72 6.13
N LYS A 530 -46.38 -4.54 5.71
CA LYS A 530 -45.12 -4.31 4.99
C LYS A 530 -44.03 -3.79 5.93
N SER A 531 -42.77 -4.03 5.57
CA SER A 531 -41.63 -3.46 6.30
C SER A 531 -40.38 -3.25 5.45
N VAL A 532 -39.58 -2.25 5.81
CA VAL A 532 -38.26 -1.97 5.23
C VAL A 532 -37.25 -1.61 6.32
N TRP A 533 -35.96 -1.64 5.97
CA TRP A 533 -34.87 -1.33 6.89
C TRP A 533 -34.04 -0.14 6.41
N VAL A 534 -34.10 0.96 7.15
CA VAL A 534 -33.32 2.18 6.89
C VAL A 534 -31.98 2.13 7.60
N THR A 535 -30.91 2.49 6.91
CA THR A 535 -29.59 2.63 7.53
C THR A 535 -29.56 3.77 8.55
N THR A 536 -28.85 3.60 9.66
CA THR A 536 -28.77 4.60 10.74
C THR A 536 -27.46 5.38 10.72
N GLY A 537 -26.43 4.91 10.01
CA GLY A 537 -25.09 5.52 10.03
C GLY A 537 -24.93 6.70 9.07
N TRP A 538 -25.72 7.77 9.23
CA TRP A 538 -25.69 8.94 8.36
C TRP A 538 -24.57 9.92 8.74
N THR A 539 -23.72 10.26 7.77
CA THR A 539 -22.75 11.35 7.85
C THR A 539 -23.41 12.65 7.35
N GLU A 540 -22.86 13.81 7.73
CA GLU A 540 -23.36 15.11 7.26
C GLU A 540 -23.26 15.23 5.72
N GLU A 541 -22.20 14.66 5.13
CA GLU A 541 -21.97 14.57 3.68
C GLU A 541 -23.09 13.82 2.93
N LEU A 542 -23.62 12.72 3.51
CA LEU A 542 -24.74 11.98 2.90
C LEU A 542 -26.10 12.58 3.25
N PHE A 543 -26.20 13.30 4.37
CA PHE A 543 -27.46 13.85 4.86
C PHE A 543 -27.83 15.18 4.20
N LEU A 544 -26.87 16.06 3.90
CA LEU A 544 -27.16 17.35 3.28
C LEU A 544 -27.75 17.22 1.85
N PRO A 545 -27.21 16.36 0.95
CA PRO A 545 -27.85 16.08 -0.34
C PRO A 545 -29.22 15.43 -0.17
N PHE A 546 -29.37 14.51 0.79
CA PHE A 546 -30.65 13.89 1.10
C PHE A 546 -31.71 14.92 1.49
N ILE A 547 -31.38 15.90 2.35
CA ILE A 547 -32.30 16.99 2.71
C ILE A 547 -32.73 17.78 1.48
N ARG A 548 -31.79 18.14 0.60
CA ARG A 548 -32.09 18.87 -0.63
C ARG A 548 -33.04 18.07 -1.53
N ASN A 549 -32.72 16.80 -1.79
CA ASN A 549 -33.52 15.94 -2.65
C ASN A 549 -34.91 15.67 -2.08
N VAL A 550 -35.03 15.52 -0.75
CA VAL A 550 -36.31 15.37 -0.06
C VAL A 550 -37.16 16.64 -0.16
N LYS A 551 -36.53 17.82 0.00
CA LYS A 551 -37.20 19.09 -0.21
C LYS A 551 -37.68 19.25 -1.65
N ASP A 552 -36.84 18.93 -2.63
CA ASP A 552 -37.16 19.10 -4.04
C ASP A 552 -38.24 18.11 -4.52
N LYS A 553 -38.23 16.88 -4.02
CA LYS A 553 -39.15 15.82 -4.48
C LYS A 553 -40.46 15.77 -3.69
N PHE A 554 -40.44 16.09 -2.40
CA PHE A 554 -41.60 15.96 -1.51
C PHE A 554 -42.04 17.27 -0.85
N GLY A 555 -41.31 18.37 -1.04
CA GLY A 555 -41.62 19.65 -0.39
C GLY A 555 -41.35 19.66 1.13
N ILE A 556 -40.68 18.65 1.67
CA ILE A 556 -40.39 18.52 3.09
C ILE A 556 -39.14 19.34 3.44
N ILE A 557 -39.28 20.30 4.34
CA ILE A 557 -38.20 21.21 4.76
C ILE A 557 -37.55 20.66 6.02
N ILE A 558 -36.22 20.50 6.02
CA ILE A 558 -35.45 19.99 7.16
C ILE A 558 -34.40 21.04 7.51
N GLU A 559 -34.45 21.56 8.74
CA GLU A 559 -33.60 22.67 9.18
C GLU A 559 -32.76 22.26 10.38
N LYS A 560 -31.48 22.64 10.38
CA LYS A 560 -30.57 22.42 11.51
C LYS A 560 -30.93 23.41 12.63
N THR A 561 -31.22 22.90 13.82
CA THR A 561 -31.72 23.68 14.97
C THR A 561 -30.70 23.87 16.08
N GLU A 562 -29.74 22.94 16.23
CA GLU A 562 -28.63 22.98 17.20
C GLU A 562 -27.39 22.24 16.70
#